data_AF-A0A929J2J6-F1
#
_entry.id   AF-A0A929J2J6-F1
#
_cell.length_a   1.000
_cell.length_b   1.000
_cell.length_c   1.000
_cell.angle_alpha   90.00
_cell.angle_beta   90.00
_cell.angle_gamma   90.00
#
_symmetry.space_group_name_H-M   'P 1'
#
loop_
_entity.id
_entity.type
_entity.pdbx_description
1 polymer ?
#
loop_
_entity_poly.entity_id
_entity_poly.type
_entity_poly.pdbx_seq_one_letter_code
_entity_poly.pdbx_strand_id
1 'polypeptide(L)'
;MRNDAPQFANGLEAVKWMDGKVVASPHGACTDRFARLAFQQAAIEPKQYMNQNIQLITKNFKRGKLDAAAIWEPMASKIVKEGLARRAASGEDFDALDGGFMVMLHDLMEQRPDVYEAWLRSELDAQLFMANPDNADEIIAMAKAQTKDIKQEILWHSLYGNYPANQGGGKIKIQLDFIVTERVQKLLNNATQFLYGLRRKPAAEPTIREGGVSICNGSQNFD
;
A
#
# COMPACT_ATOMS: atom_id res chain seq x y z
N MET A 1 -12.69 7.63 4.67
CA MET A 1 -13.79 8.58 4.35
C MET A 1 -14.29 9.23 5.63
N ARG A 2 -14.99 10.36 5.52
CA ARG A 2 -15.64 11.04 6.66
C ARG A 2 -16.61 10.10 7.40
N ASN A 3 -16.73 10.29 8.71
CA ASN A 3 -17.48 9.36 9.57
C ASN A 3 -18.99 9.37 9.33
N ASP A 4 -19.53 10.51 8.91
CA ASP A 4 -20.96 10.73 8.62
C ASP A 4 -21.38 10.25 7.23
N ALA A 5 -20.46 9.70 6.41
CA ALA A 5 -20.82 9.06 5.15
C ALA A 5 -21.73 7.83 5.41
N PRO A 6 -22.67 7.49 4.51
CA PRO A 6 -23.56 6.33 4.64
C PRO A 6 -22.82 5.01 4.84
N GLN A 7 -23.39 4.04 5.55
CA GLN A 7 -22.80 2.70 5.59
C GLN A 7 -22.98 2.00 4.24
N PHE A 8 -21.96 1.26 3.80
CA PHE A 8 -21.94 0.60 2.50
C PHE A 8 -21.86 -0.91 2.65
N ALA A 9 -22.40 -1.63 1.67
CA ALA A 9 -22.37 -3.09 1.66
C ALA A 9 -20.96 -3.65 1.39
N ASN A 10 -20.15 -2.92 0.61
CA ASN A 10 -18.79 -3.29 0.22
C ASN A 10 -17.99 -2.05 -0.22
N GLY A 11 -16.69 -2.22 -0.49
CA GLY A 11 -15.82 -1.13 -0.90
C GLY A 11 -16.19 -0.50 -2.25
N LEU A 12 -16.76 -1.27 -3.19
CA LEU A 12 -17.19 -0.74 -4.48
C LEU A 12 -18.31 0.32 -4.32
N GLU A 13 -19.35 0.02 -3.54
CA GLU A 13 -20.41 0.98 -3.23
C GLU A 13 -19.88 2.20 -2.45
N ALA A 14 -18.88 1.98 -1.58
CA ALA A 14 -18.21 3.05 -0.86
C ALA A 14 -17.44 4.00 -1.81
N VAL A 15 -16.83 3.48 -2.87
CA VAL A 15 -16.15 4.27 -3.89
C VAL A 15 -17.15 4.93 -4.84
N LYS A 16 -18.28 4.28 -5.18
CA LYS A 16 -19.35 4.93 -5.96
C LYS A 16 -19.87 6.21 -5.30
N TRP A 17 -19.98 6.21 -3.97
CA TRP A 17 -20.38 7.40 -3.21
C TRP A 17 -19.40 8.59 -3.35
N MET A 18 -18.16 8.32 -3.77
CA MET A 18 -17.15 9.36 -4.00
C MET A 18 -17.38 10.14 -5.30
N ASP A 19 -18.36 9.76 -6.12
CA ASP A 19 -18.73 10.51 -7.33
C ASP A 19 -19.13 11.94 -6.97
N GLY A 20 -18.55 12.92 -7.68
CA GLY A 20 -18.75 14.33 -7.39
C GLY A 20 -18.27 14.79 -6.00
N LYS A 21 -17.39 14.03 -5.32
CA LYS A 21 -16.83 14.39 -3.99
C LYS A 21 -15.41 14.95 -4.03
N VAL A 22 -14.96 15.48 -2.90
CA VAL A 22 -13.57 15.91 -2.70
C VAL A 22 -12.76 14.76 -2.11
N VAL A 23 -11.86 14.21 -2.91
CA VAL A 23 -11.01 13.06 -2.56
C VAL A 23 -9.53 13.47 -2.63
N ALA A 24 -8.68 12.86 -1.82
CA ALA A 24 -7.24 13.15 -1.84
C ALA A 24 -6.37 11.89 -1.81
N SER A 25 -5.18 11.98 -2.38
CA SER A 25 -4.10 11.01 -2.20
C SER A 25 -2.75 11.69 -2.50
N PRO A 26 -1.63 11.17 -1.99
CA PRO A 26 -0.32 11.57 -2.48
C PRO A 26 -0.13 11.09 -3.93
N HIS A 27 -0.17 12.01 -4.91
CA HIS A 27 -0.05 11.61 -6.32
C HIS A 27 1.31 11.01 -6.65
N GLY A 28 1.30 10.01 -7.53
CA GLY A 28 2.47 9.22 -7.91
C GLY A 28 2.83 8.10 -6.92
N ALA A 29 2.12 7.99 -5.79
CA ALA A 29 2.28 6.88 -4.85
C ALA A 29 1.39 5.67 -5.22
N CYS A 30 1.68 4.54 -4.58
CA CYS A 30 0.84 3.33 -4.55
C CYS A 30 -0.66 3.63 -4.35
N THR A 31 -0.97 4.53 -3.42
CA THR A 31 -2.35 4.92 -3.10
C THR A 31 -3.03 5.73 -4.19
N ASP A 32 -2.27 6.49 -4.99
CA ASP A 32 -2.80 7.21 -6.16
C ASP A 32 -3.15 6.23 -7.28
N ARG A 33 -2.27 5.24 -7.53
CA ARG A 33 -2.54 4.15 -8.48
C ARG A 33 -3.80 3.40 -8.09
N PHE A 34 -3.92 3.00 -6.83
CA PHE A 34 -5.11 2.34 -6.30
C PHE A 34 -6.36 3.21 -6.46
N ALA A 35 -6.33 4.47 -6.02
CA ALA A 35 -7.49 5.36 -6.07
C ALA A 35 -8.02 5.53 -7.50
N ARG A 36 -7.14 5.76 -8.47
CA ARG A 36 -7.52 5.91 -9.88
C ARG A 36 -8.09 4.63 -10.48
N LEU A 37 -7.51 3.48 -10.15
CA LEU A 37 -8.07 2.19 -10.56
C LEU A 37 -9.47 1.97 -9.96
N ALA A 38 -9.65 2.27 -8.67
CA ALA A 38 -10.93 2.15 -8.01
C ALA A 38 -11.99 3.08 -8.61
N PHE A 39 -11.62 4.33 -8.95
CA PHE A 39 -12.52 5.27 -9.63
C PHE A 39 -12.92 4.75 -11.01
N GLN A 40 -11.96 4.21 -11.78
CA GLN A 40 -12.20 3.64 -13.10
C GLN A 40 -13.15 2.43 -13.02
N GLN A 41 -12.89 1.48 -12.13
CA GLN A 41 -13.74 0.29 -11.95
C GLN A 41 -15.14 0.64 -11.42
N ALA A 42 -15.25 1.68 -10.58
CA ALA A 42 -16.53 2.19 -10.09
C ALA A 42 -17.27 3.09 -11.09
N ALA A 43 -16.62 3.46 -12.21
CA ALA A 43 -17.11 4.41 -13.21
C ALA A 43 -17.54 5.76 -12.61
N ILE A 44 -16.68 6.35 -11.77
CA ILE A 44 -16.93 7.63 -11.11
C ILE A 44 -15.88 8.70 -11.38
N GLU A 45 -16.26 9.95 -11.22
CA GLU A 45 -15.35 11.09 -11.28
C GLU A 45 -15.51 11.96 -10.01
N PRO A 46 -14.50 11.99 -9.12
CA PRO A 46 -14.54 12.90 -7.99
C PRO A 46 -14.60 14.35 -8.50
N LYS A 47 -15.43 15.19 -7.87
CA LYS A 47 -15.47 16.64 -8.15
C LYS A 47 -14.09 17.27 -8.05
N GLN A 48 -13.29 16.79 -7.10
CA GLN A 48 -11.90 17.19 -6.98
C GLN A 48 -11.07 16.04 -6.46
N TYR A 49 -10.00 15.70 -7.19
CA TYR A 49 -8.98 14.75 -6.74
C TYR A 49 -7.66 15.47 -6.44
N MET A 50 -7.38 15.67 -5.15
CA MET A 50 -6.32 16.54 -4.66
C MET A 50 -5.01 15.79 -4.42
N ASN A 51 -3.91 16.33 -4.95
CA ASN A 51 -2.57 15.94 -4.54
C ASN A 51 -2.28 16.47 -3.13
N GLN A 52 -2.21 15.61 -2.13
CA GLN A 52 -1.91 16.03 -0.76
C GLN A 52 -1.01 15.01 -0.07
N ASN A 53 -0.03 15.49 0.69
CA ASN A 53 0.69 14.63 1.62
C ASN A 53 -0.19 14.22 2.81
N ILE A 54 0.26 13.24 3.58
CA ILE A 54 -0.50 12.68 4.71
C ILE A 54 -0.85 13.76 5.74
N GLN A 55 0.08 14.67 6.07
CA GLN A 55 -0.14 15.70 7.07
C GLN A 55 -1.29 16.63 6.67
N LEU A 56 -1.35 17.01 5.39
CA LEU A 56 -2.42 17.84 4.86
C LEU A 56 -3.75 17.07 4.76
N ILE A 57 -3.73 15.79 4.39
CA ILE A 57 -4.92 14.92 4.38
C ILE A 57 -5.54 14.88 5.78
N THR A 58 -4.75 14.56 6.81
CA THR A 58 -5.21 14.51 8.21
C THR A 58 -5.78 15.86 8.66
N LYS A 59 -5.11 16.96 8.32
CA LYS A 59 -5.57 18.33 8.64
C LYS A 59 -6.88 18.67 7.95
N ASN A 60 -7.08 18.22 6.71
CA ASN A 60 -8.29 18.51 5.96
C ASN A 60 -9.48 17.62 6.38
N PHE A 61 -9.25 16.37 6.80
CA PHE A 61 -10.28 15.60 7.50
C PHE A 61 -10.72 16.29 8.80
N LYS A 62 -9.78 16.74 9.64
CA LYS A 62 -10.08 17.52 10.86
C LYS A 62 -10.91 18.78 10.59
N ARG A 63 -10.78 19.37 9.40
CA ARG A 63 -11.49 20.59 8.99
C ARG A 63 -12.77 20.32 8.19
N GLY A 64 -13.16 19.07 7.98
CA GLY A 64 -14.32 18.71 7.16
C GLY A 64 -14.17 19.08 5.67
N LYS A 65 -12.93 19.16 5.16
CA LYS A 65 -12.62 19.57 3.77
C LYS A 65 -12.45 18.41 2.80
N LEU A 66 -12.44 17.17 3.30
CA LEU A 66 -12.33 15.95 2.49
C LEU A 66 -13.51 15.03 2.77
N ASP A 67 -14.06 14.45 1.72
CA ASP A 67 -15.03 13.37 1.82
C ASP A 67 -14.33 12.01 1.96
N ALA A 68 -13.23 11.81 1.21
CA ALA A 68 -12.43 10.59 1.26
C ALA A 68 -10.95 10.84 0.96
N ALA A 69 -10.12 9.84 1.26
CA ALA A 69 -8.72 9.82 0.87
C ALA A 69 -8.22 8.38 0.74
N ALA A 70 -7.27 8.16 -0.15
CA ALA A 70 -6.50 6.93 -0.24
C ALA A 70 -5.14 7.15 0.43
N ILE A 71 -4.86 6.37 1.49
CA ILE A 71 -3.66 6.43 2.33
C ILE A 71 -3.26 5.01 2.78
N TRP A 72 -2.08 4.85 3.36
CA TRP A 72 -1.52 3.56 3.79
C TRP A 72 -1.34 3.47 5.32
N GLU A 73 -1.06 2.26 5.81
CA GLU A 73 -0.71 2.01 7.21
C GLU A 73 0.69 2.58 7.55
N PRO A 74 0.96 3.01 8.79
CA PRO A 74 0.07 3.00 9.95
C PRO A 74 -0.88 4.21 10.01
N MET A 75 -0.79 5.12 9.04
CA MET A 75 -1.56 6.36 9.06
C MET A 75 -3.06 6.13 8.85
N ALA A 76 -3.43 5.12 8.06
CA ALA A 76 -4.80 4.65 7.93
C ALA A 76 -5.39 4.22 9.27
N SER A 77 -4.72 3.31 10.00
CA SER A 77 -5.15 2.91 11.35
C SER A 77 -5.16 4.09 12.32
N LYS A 78 -4.17 4.98 12.27
CA LYS A 78 -4.07 6.17 13.14
C LYS A 78 -5.30 7.06 13.02
N ILE A 79 -5.66 7.50 11.81
CA ILE A 79 -6.79 8.41 11.62
C ILE A 79 -8.15 7.76 11.95
N VAL A 80 -8.25 6.44 11.79
CA VAL A 80 -9.46 5.68 12.18
C VAL A 80 -9.58 5.59 13.70
N LYS A 81 -8.49 5.22 14.40
CA LYS A 81 -8.48 5.12 15.87
C LYS A 81 -8.61 6.47 16.56
N GLU A 82 -8.15 7.55 15.93
CA GLU A 82 -8.37 8.93 16.40
C GLU A 82 -9.77 9.47 16.09
N GLY A 83 -10.63 8.68 15.43
CA GLY A 83 -12.00 9.08 15.11
C GLY A 83 -12.12 10.18 14.06
N LEU A 84 -11.09 10.41 13.24
CA LEU A 84 -11.10 11.45 12.21
C LEU A 84 -11.78 11.00 10.91
N ALA A 85 -11.73 9.70 10.65
CA ALA A 85 -12.28 9.08 9.46
C ALA A 85 -12.59 7.60 9.75
N ARG A 86 -13.32 6.95 8.85
CA ARG A 86 -13.50 5.50 8.85
C ARG A 86 -12.95 4.86 7.58
N ARG A 87 -12.57 3.59 7.70
CA ARG A 87 -12.20 2.75 6.56
C ARG A 87 -13.44 2.44 5.72
N ALA A 88 -13.22 2.20 4.44
CA ALA A 88 -14.30 2.04 3.47
C ALA A 88 -14.02 0.99 2.41
N ALA A 89 -12.78 0.96 1.92
CA ALA A 89 -12.33 0.04 0.91
C ALA A 89 -10.81 -0.17 1.05
N SER A 90 -10.30 -1.20 0.39
CA SER A 90 -8.87 -1.45 0.19
C SER A 90 -8.61 -2.12 -1.16
N GLY A 91 -7.35 -2.51 -1.42
CA GLY A 91 -7.01 -3.28 -2.62
C GLY A 91 -7.78 -4.61 -2.75
N GLU A 92 -8.26 -5.17 -1.63
CA GLU A 92 -9.10 -6.38 -1.60
C GLU A 92 -10.39 -6.23 -2.40
N ASP A 93 -11.02 -5.04 -2.37
CA ASP A 93 -12.30 -4.80 -3.05
C ASP A 93 -12.16 -4.69 -4.59
N PHE A 94 -10.94 -4.55 -5.11
CA PHE A 94 -10.67 -4.15 -6.50
C PHE A 94 -9.66 -5.04 -7.24
N ASP A 95 -9.28 -6.20 -6.68
CA ASP A 95 -8.15 -7.03 -7.15
C ASP A 95 -6.87 -6.19 -7.36
N ALA A 96 -6.62 -5.30 -6.40
CA ALA A 96 -5.65 -4.22 -6.51
C ALA A 96 -4.67 -4.21 -5.34
N LEU A 97 -4.27 -5.40 -4.88
CA LEU A 97 -3.22 -5.54 -3.87
C LEU A 97 -1.92 -4.90 -4.37
N ASP A 98 -1.24 -4.19 -3.47
CA ASP A 98 0.05 -3.56 -3.77
C ASP A 98 1.22 -4.47 -3.37
N GLY A 99 2.44 -3.96 -3.46
CA GLY A 99 3.66 -4.66 -3.10
C GLY A 99 4.75 -3.72 -2.62
N GLY A 100 5.65 -4.26 -1.81
CA GLY A 100 6.96 -3.67 -1.53
C GLY A 100 8.00 -4.30 -2.45
N PHE A 101 8.96 -3.50 -2.91
CA PHE A 101 10.03 -3.97 -3.77
C PHE A 101 11.38 -3.58 -3.18
N MET A 102 12.31 -4.53 -3.12
CA MET A 102 13.71 -4.22 -2.93
C MET A 102 14.33 -3.92 -4.29
N VAL A 103 15.04 -2.80 -4.37
CA VAL A 103 15.70 -2.37 -5.60
C VAL A 103 17.18 -2.21 -5.31
N MET A 104 18.02 -2.88 -6.10
CA MET A 104 19.47 -2.74 -6.08
C MET A 104 19.95 -2.31 -7.48
N LEU A 105 21.02 -1.52 -7.52
CA LEU A 105 21.70 -1.23 -8.78
C LEU A 105 22.26 -2.52 -9.39
N HIS A 106 22.05 -2.71 -10.68
CA HIS A 106 22.49 -3.91 -11.39
C HIS A 106 24.00 -4.14 -11.25
N ASP A 107 24.82 -3.12 -11.48
CA ASP A 107 26.28 -3.20 -11.35
C ASP A 107 26.72 -3.62 -9.94
N LEU A 108 25.97 -3.23 -8.90
CA LEU A 108 26.27 -3.65 -7.53
C LEU A 108 25.94 -5.12 -7.32
N MET A 109 24.86 -5.63 -7.91
CA MET A 109 24.54 -7.06 -7.89
C MET A 109 25.62 -7.88 -8.58
N GLU A 110 26.16 -7.41 -9.70
CA GLU A 110 27.24 -8.09 -10.43
C GLU A 110 28.57 -8.04 -9.68
N GLN A 111 28.93 -6.88 -9.11
CA GLN A 111 30.20 -6.69 -8.42
C GLN A 111 30.22 -7.31 -7.04
N ARG A 112 29.08 -7.37 -6.35
CA ARG A 112 28.91 -7.81 -4.97
C ARG A 112 27.72 -8.76 -4.81
N PRO A 113 27.76 -9.94 -5.48
CA PRO A 113 26.69 -10.93 -5.34
C PRO A 113 26.54 -11.40 -3.88
N ASP A 114 27.63 -11.39 -3.11
CA ASP A 114 27.63 -11.70 -1.68
C ASP A 114 26.76 -10.72 -0.87
N VAL A 115 26.78 -9.42 -1.20
CA VAL A 115 25.97 -8.40 -0.52
C VAL A 115 24.51 -8.51 -0.93
N TYR A 116 24.26 -8.72 -2.22
CA TYR A 116 22.91 -8.95 -2.75
C TYR A 116 22.23 -10.15 -2.09
N GLU A 117 22.92 -11.30 -2.02
CA GLU A 117 22.39 -12.51 -1.42
C GLU A 117 22.20 -12.37 0.10
N ALA A 118 23.18 -11.79 0.79
CA ALA A 118 23.07 -11.55 2.23
C ALA A 118 21.90 -10.62 2.58
N TRP A 119 21.63 -9.60 1.76
CA TRP A 119 20.48 -8.71 1.97
C TRP A 119 19.15 -9.45 1.72
N LEU A 120 19.05 -10.27 0.67
CA LEU A 120 17.87 -11.11 0.44
C LEU A 120 17.61 -12.09 1.59
N ARG A 121 18.64 -12.79 2.08
CA ARG A 121 18.53 -13.70 3.22
C ARG A 121 18.06 -12.98 4.48
N SER A 122 18.62 -11.80 4.74
CA SER A 122 18.21 -10.96 5.88
C SER A 122 16.75 -10.51 5.77
N GLU A 123 16.29 -10.18 4.56
CA GLU A 123 14.88 -9.83 4.31
C GLU A 123 13.96 -11.05 4.49
N LEU A 124 14.37 -12.24 4.07
CA LEU A 124 13.61 -13.47 4.31
C LEU A 124 13.45 -13.75 5.80
N ASP A 125 14.55 -13.66 6.55
CA ASP A 125 14.54 -13.83 8.01
C ASP A 125 13.61 -12.81 8.68
N ALA A 126 13.65 -11.54 8.25
CA ALA A 126 12.76 -10.50 8.74
C ALA A 126 11.28 -10.77 8.42
N GLN A 127 10.96 -11.23 7.21
CA GLN A 127 9.58 -11.57 6.82
C GLN A 127 9.06 -12.79 7.59
N LEU A 128 9.88 -13.82 7.79
CA LEU A 128 9.53 -14.99 8.60
C LEU A 128 9.33 -14.61 10.07
N PHE A 129 10.23 -13.78 10.61
CA PHE A 129 10.09 -13.24 11.96
C PHE A 129 8.79 -12.45 12.10
N MET A 130 8.43 -11.65 11.10
CA MET A 130 7.19 -10.87 11.07
C MET A 130 5.92 -11.70 10.92
N ALA A 131 5.98 -12.79 10.16
CA ALA A 131 4.86 -13.69 9.93
C ALA A 131 4.49 -14.52 11.17
N ASN A 132 5.43 -14.75 12.10
CA ASN A 132 5.15 -15.43 13.35
C ASN A 132 4.46 -14.47 14.35
N PRO A 133 3.18 -14.71 14.71
CA PRO A 133 2.46 -13.84 15.64
C PRO A 133 3.08 -13.79 17.05
N ASP A 134 3.85 -14.80 17.47
CA ASP A 134 4.53 -14.81 18.77
C ASP A 134 5.59 -13.69 18.88
N ASN A 135 6.08 -13.19 17.74
CA ASN A 135 7.06 -12.11 17.67
C ASN A 135 6.41 -10.72 17.62
N ALA A 136 5.07 -10.62 17.65
CA ALA A 136 4.37 -9.36 17.42
C ALA A 136 4.81 -8.25 18.40
N ASP A 137 4.96 -8.55 19.69
CA ASP A 137 5.35 -7.55 20.68
C ASP A 137 6.75 -6.96 20.41
N GLU A 138 7.70 -7.80 20.01
CA GLU A 138 9.06 -7.35 19.66
C GLU A 138 9.05 -6.48 18.40
N ILE A 139 8.28 -6.88 17.38
CA ILE A 139 8.14 -6.11 16.14
C ILE A 139 7.49 -4.76 16.41
N ILE A 140 6.45 -4.74 17.24
CA ILE A 140 5.79 -3.51 17.61
C ILE A 140 6.72 -2.61 18.44
N ALA A 141 7.57 -3.17 19.32
CA ALA A 141 8.59 -2.42 20.02
C ALA A 141 9.62 -1.79 19.06
N MET A 142 10.11 -2.56 18.07
CA MET A 142 11.00 -2.06 17.02
C MET A 142 10.35 -0.95 16.19
N ALA A 143 9.10 -1.14 15.75
CA ALA A 143 8.34 -0.13 15.01
C ALA A 143 8.14 1.15 15.85
N LYS A 144 7.83 1.00 17.14
CA LYS A 144 7.62 2.12 18.07
C LYS A 144 8.88 2.94 18.29
N ALA A 145 10.06 2.31 18.32
CA ALA A 145 11.33 3.00 18.41
C ALA A 145 11.57 3.97 17.23
N GLN A 146 11.08 3.61 16.04
CA GLN A 146 11.17 4.42 14.82
C GLN A 146 10.00 5.41 14.64
N THR A 147 8.88 5.20 15.34
CA THR A 147 7.62 5.97 15.17
C THR A 147 7.11 6.51 16.50
N LYS A 148 7.92 7.37 17.15
CA LYS A 148 7.67 7.84 18.51
C LYS A 148 6.28 8.48 18.72
N ASP A 149 5.69 9.11 17.70
CA ASP A 149 4.38 9.76 17.76
C ASP A 149 3.17 8.84 17.46
N ILE A 150 3.40 7.55 17.19
CA ILE A 150 2.33 6.57 16.89
C ILE A 150 2.17 5.64 18.09
N LYS A 151 0.94 5.47 18.57
CA LYS A 151 0.66 4.60 19.73
C LYS A 151 0.89 3.13 19.40
N GLN A 152 1.28 2.35 20.41
CA GLN A 152 1.56 0.92 20.26
C GLN A 152 0.35 0.17 19.70
N GLU A 153 -0.85 0.46 20.18
CA GLU A 153 -2.07 -0.22 19.69
C GLU A 153 -2.37 0.07 18.22
N ILE A 154 -1.95 1.24 17.70
CA ILE A 154 -2.11 1.61 16.29
C ILE A 154 -1.12 0.83 15.45
N LEU A 155 0.14 0.71 15.89
CA LEU A 155 1.16 -0.07 15.19
C LEU A 155 0.77 -1.55 15.14
N TRP A 156 0.32 -2.10 16.26
CA TRP A 156 -0.17 -3.48 16.32
C TRP A 156 -1.34 -3.69 15.35
N HIS A 157 -2.33 -2.79 15.37
CA HIS A 157 -3.47 -2.86 14.47
C HIS A 157 -3.09 -2.72 12.98
N SER A 158 -2.05 -1.95 12.70
CA SER A 158 -1.54 -1.72 11.35
C SER A 158 -0.94 -2.99 10.74
N LEU A 159 -0.27 -3.82 11.56
CA LEU A 159 0.39 -5.06 11.11
C LEU A 159 -0.48 -6.31 11.27
N TYR A 160 -1.23 -6.42 12.38
CA TYR A 160 -1.91 -7.66 12.79
C TYR A 160 -3.43 -7.50 12.97
N GLY A 161 -3.94 -6.26 12.99
CA GLY A 161 -5.36 -6.00 13.18
C GLY A 161 -6.19 -6.26 11.92
N ASN A 162 -7.42 -6.75 12.10
CA ASN A 162 -8.33 -7.05 11.00
C ASN A 162 -9.42 -5.99 10.83
N TYR A 163 -9.93 -5.87 9.61
CA TYR A 163 -11.12 -5.09 9.28
C TYR A 163 -12.23 -6.01 8.78
N PRO A 164 -13.50 -5.65 8.96
CA PRO A 164 -14.62 -6.34 8.32
C PRO A 164 -14.49 -6.33 6.79
N ALA A 165 -15.02 -7.38 6.14
CA ALA A 165 -15.00 -7.50 4.67
C ALA A 165 -15.65 -6.29 3.98
N ASN A 166 -16.76 -5.76 4.52
CA ASN A 166 -17.43 -4.58 3.98
C ASN A 166 -16.64 -3.25 4.16
N GLN A 167 -15.46 -3.29 4.76
CA GLN A 167 -14.52 -2.17 4.89
C GLN A 167 -13.19 -2.45 4.16
N GLY A 168 -13.17 -3.43 3.25
CA GLY A 168 -11.98 -3.86 2.54
C GLY A 168 -11.01 -4.66 3.41
N GLY A 169 -11.53 -5.47 4.32
CA GLY A 169 -10.75 -6.45 5.07
C GLY A 169 -10.61 -7.77 4.31
N GLY A 170 -9.37 -8.21 4.10
CA GLY A 170 -9.04 -9.51 3.50
C GLY A 170 -8.75 -10.59 4.54
N LYS A 171 -8.52 -11.82 4.07
CA LYS A 171 -8.08 -12.95 4.92
C LYS A 171 -6.65 -12.77 5.41
N ILE A 172 -5.81 -12.16 4.57
CA ILE A 172 -4.40 -11.90 4.84
C ILE A 172 -4.26 -10.40 5.09
N LYS A 173 -3.74 -10.02 6.26
CA LYS A 173 -3.59 -8.61 6.64
C LYS A 173 -2.45 -7.94 5.88
N ILE A 174 -1.30 -8.61 5.80
CA ILE A 174 -0.13 -8.17 5.06
C ILE A 174 0.40 -9.36 4.26
N GLN A 175 0.58 -9.15 2.96
CA GLN A 175 1.20 -10.10 2.06
C GLN A 175 2.50 -9.50 1.52
N LEU A 176 3.62 -10.16 1.79
CA LEU A 176 4.93 -9.85 1.23
C LEU A 176 5.39 -11.08 0.45
N ASP A 177 5.32 -11.02 -0.88
CA ASP A 177 5.83 -12.08 -1.73
C ASP A 177 7.36 -11.96 -1.78
N PHE A 178 8.07 -13.01 -1.37
CA PHE A 178 9.54 -13.02 -1.38
C PHE A 178 10.12 -13.22 -2.79
N ILE A 179 9.37 -13.87 -3.69
CA ILE A 179 9.74 -14.10 -5.09
C ILE A 179 8.82 -13.35 -6.04
N VAL A 180 9.29 -13.11 -7.27
CA VAL A 180 8.48 -12.49 -8.34
C VAL A 180 7.49 -13.51 -8.88
N THR A 181 6.31 -13.59 -8.28
CA THR A 181 5.19 -14.40 -8.77
C THR A 181 4.49 -13.74 -9.97
N GLU A 182 3.59 -14.46 -10.64
CA GLU A 182 2.75 -13.87 -11.71
C GLU A 182 1.95 -12.65 -11.23
N ARG A 183 1.48 -12.67 -9.97
CA ARG A 183 0.81 -11.55 -9.32
C ARG A 183 1.74 -10.34 -9.22
N VAL A 184 2.98 -10.56 -8.78
CA VAL A 184 4.00 -9.51 -8.65
C VAL A 184 4.37 -8.97 -10.03
N GLN A 185 4.52 -9.82 -11.05
CA GLN A 185 4.80 -9.39 -12.42
C GLN A 185 3.64 -8.56 -13.00
N LYS A 186 2.39 -8.96 -12.76
CA LYS A 186 1.19 -8.17 -13.13
C LYS A 186 1.20 -6.80 -12.43
N LEU A 187 1.52 -6.75 -11.14
CA LEU A 187 1.64 -5.49 -10.39
C LEU A 187 2.74 -4.58 -10.97
N LEU A 188 3.93 -5.11 -11.23
CA LEU A 188 5.06 -4.38 -11.82
C LEU A 188 4.70 -3.79 -13.18
N ASN A 189 4.05 -4.57 -14.05
CA ASN A 189 3.59 -4.12 -15.36
C ASN A 189 2.55 -3.00 -15.23
N ASN A 190 1.52 -3.21 -14.39
CA ASN A 190 0.45 -2.23 -14.18
C ASN A 190 0.98 -0.94 -13.55
N ALA A 191 1.90 -1.02 -12.60
CA ALA A 191 2.52 0.14 -11.96
C ALA A 191 3.39 0.93 -12.96
N THR A 192 4.15 0.25 -13.81
CA THR A 192 4.98 0.90 -14.83
C THR A 192 4.12 1.62 -15.87
N GLN A 193 3.07 0.95 -16.38
CA GLN A 193 2.10 1.57 -17.28
C GLN A 193 1.41 2.78 -16.65
N PHE A 194 1.01 2.66 -15.38
CA PHE A 194 0.42 3.77 -14.63
C PHE A 194 1.36 4.97 -14.58
N LEU A 195 2.61 4.76 -14.16
CA LEU A 195 3.61 5.83 -14.05
C LEU A 195 3.91 6.45 -15.43
N TYR A 196 4.03 5.64 -16.48
CA TYR A 196 4.23 6.14 -17.85
C TYR A 196 3.04 6.98 -18.34
N GLY A 197 1.81 6.62 -17.94
CA GLY A 197 0.59 7.33 -18.28
C GLY A 197 0.40 8.67 -17.54
N LEU A 198 1.15 8.93 -16.47
CA LEU A 198 1.07 10.22 -15.76
C LEU A 198 1.67 11.35 -16.61
N ARG A 199 1.12 12.57 -16.46
CA ARG A 199 1.60 13.76 -17.19
C ARG A 199 3.11 14.01 -17.05
N ARG A 200 3.70 13.69 -15.90
CA ARG A 200 5.14 13.85 -15.65
C ARG A 200 5.99 12.67 -16.13
N LYS A 201 5.36 11.58 -16.59
CA LYS A 201 5.97 10.32 -17.01
C LYS A 201 7.14 9.87 -16.10
N PRO A 202 6.92 9.61 -14.80
CA PRO A 202 8.00 9.12 -13.94
C PRO A 202 8.65 7.83 -14.45
N ALA A 203 7.90 6.96 -15.14
CA ALA A 203 8.48 5.89 -15.93
C ALA A 203 8.77 6.40 -17.35
N ALA A 204 9.98 6.13 -17.85
CA ALA A 204 10.39 6.51 -19.19
C ALA A 204 9.66 5.71 -20.29
N GLU A 205 9.31 4.46 -19.98
CA GLU A 205 8.69 3.50 -20.89
C GLU A 205 7.46 2.84 -20.25
N PRO A 206 6.50 2.30 -21.01
CA PRO A 206 5.30 1.66 -20.48
C PRO A 206 5.57 0.28 -19.85
N THR A 207 6.77 -0.27 -20.05
CA THR A 207 7.19 -1.58 -19.54
C THR A 207 8.55 -1.47 -18.88
N ILE A 208 8.81 -2.35 -17.90
CA ILE A 208 10.14 -2.47 -17.32
C ILE A 208 11.09 -2.97 -18.40
N ARG A 209 12.30 -2.39 -18.47
CA ARG A 209 13.33 -2.83 -19.41
C ARG A 209 13.68 -4.30 -19.19
N GLU A 210 14.12 -4.97 -20.25
CA GLU A 210 14.68 -6.32 -20.14
C GLU A 210 15.83 -6.36 -19.13
N GLY A 211 15.89 -7.42 -18.31
CA GLY A 211 16.84 -7.52 -17.19
C GLY A 211 16.56 -6.58 -16.01
N GLY A 212 15.51 -5.75 -16.07
CA GLY A 212 15.12 -4.85 -14.98
C GLY A 212 14.43 -5.54 -13.79
N VAL A 213 14.11 -6.83 -13.94
CA VAL A 213 13.57 -7.69 -12.87
C VAL A 213 14.50 -8.89 -12.75
N SER A 214 15.13 -9.05 -11.60
CA SER A 214 15.86 -10.27 -11.27
C SER A 214 14.85 -11.32 -10.81
N ILE A 215 14.78 -12.44 -11.53
CA ILE A 215 13.97 -13.59 -11.13
C ILE A 215 14.93 -14.55 -10.45
N CYS A 216 14.81 -14.69 -9.12
CA CYS A 216 15.41 -15.82 -8.43
C CYS A 216 14.69 -17.08 -8.91
N ASN A 217 15.20 -17.73 -9.96
CA ASN A 217 14.77 -19.07 -10.31
C ASN A 217 15.09 -19.96 -9.12
N GLY A 218 14.08 -20.62 -8.55
CA GLY A 218 14.14 -21.41 -7.31
C GLY A 218 15.10 -22.62 -7.31
N SER A 219 16.08 -22.65 -8.21
CA SER A 219 17.23 -23.55 -8.19
C SER A 219 18.39 -23.02 -7.33
N GLN A 220 18.33 -21.77 -6.88
CA GLN A 220 19.20 -21.29 -5.80
C GLN A 220 18.49 -21.60 -4.50
N ASN A 221 18.74 -22.79 -3.95
CA ASN A 221 18.33 -23.13 -2.60
C ASN A 221 18.90 -22.07 -1.65
N PHE A 222 18.01 -21.29 -1.04
CA PHE A 222 18.32 -20.54 0.17
C PHE A 222 18.27 -21.54 1.34
N ASP A 223 19.19 -22.51 1.33
CA ASP A 223 19.50 -23.34 2.49
C ASP A 223 20.36 -22.54 3.48
#